data_AF-A0AAD5Q462-F1
#
_entry.id   AF-A0AAD5Q462-F1
#
_cell.length_a   1.000
_cell.length_b   1.000
_cell.length_c   1.000
_cell.angle_alpha   90.00
_cell.angle_beta   90.00
_cell.angle_gamma   90.00
#
_symmetry.space_group_name_H-M   'P 1'
#
loop_
_entity.id
_entity.type
_entity.pdbx_description
1 polymer ?
#
loop_
_entity_poly.entity_id
_entity_poly.type
_entity_poly.pdbx_seq_one_letter_code
_entity_poly.pdbx_strand_id
1 'polypeptide(L)'
;MLLPMQPLGTFLGSRYGPNNGFPESWQGNDGVVNKESMIKDATGQVVTFSGNSEVGKWNQMRELSRLDHLAVVGVTLHTQVKDVYVEHAKLLKSLPLVPSAHRRMTETADVTSAEERAATGLAAAIDRLTTAAEAVNSKADLERLCATPINSFAANYCAEMLKQQPETTTRQLRGTA
;
A
#
# COMPACT_ATOMS: atom_id res chain seq x y z
N MET A 1 6.45 -5.63 6.11
CA MET A 1 5.89 -6.70 6.94
C MET A 1 6.34 -6.61 8.39
N LEU A 2 5.48 -6.07 9.24
CA LEU A 2 5.60 -6.08 10.70
C LEU A 2 5.82 -7.52 11.17
N LEU A 3 6.58 -7.67 12.25
CA LEU A 3 6.93 -8.98 12.82
C LEU A 3 5.73 -9.91 13.08
N PRO A 4 4.57 -9.45 13.59
CA PRO A 4 3.43 -10.33 13.81
C PRO A 4 2.90 -10.99 12.52
N MET A 5 3.04 -10.31 11.38
CA MET A 5 2.52 -10.79 10.10
C MET A 5 3.51 -11.70 9.37
N GLN A 6 4.77 -11.78 9.83
CA GLN A 6 5.80 -12.59 9.17
C GLN A 6 5.47 -14.07 9.02
N PRO A 7 5.00 -14.78 10.07
CA PRO A 7 4.66 -16.20 9.95
C PRO A 7 3.50 -16.44 8.96
N LEU A 8 2.47 -15.60 9.01
CA LEU A 8 1.30 -15.68 8.14
C LEU A 8 1.67 -15.42 6.68
N GLY A 9 2.41 -14.34 6.41
CA GLY A 9 2.84 -14.05 5.05
C GLY A 9 3.85 -15.05 4.49
N THR A 10 4.68 -15.65 5.34
CA THR A 10 5.57 -16.76 4.93
C THR A 10 4.76 -17.99 4.56
N PHE A 11 3.72 -18.32 5.34
CA PHE A 11 2.82 -19.43 5.04
C PHE A 11 2.08 -19.20 3.70
N LEU A 12 1.46 -18.04 3.53
CA LEU A 12 0.74 -17.67 2.29
C LEU A 12 1.67 -17.62 1.07
N GLY A 13 2.91 -17.15 1.26
CA GLY A 13 3.93 -17.09 0.21
C GLY A 13 4.63 -18.42 -0.08
N SER A 14 4.37 -19.46 0.72
CA SER A 14 5.00 -20.77 0.53
C SER A 14 4.40 -21.56 -0.64
N ARG A 15 4.93 -22.76 -0.88
CA ARG A 15 4.37 -23.74 -1.83
C ARG A 15 3.04 -24.34 -1.38
N TYR A 16 2.52 -23.99 -0.21
CA TYR A 16 1.24 -24.52 0.27
C TYR A 16 0.11 -24.25 -0.74
N GLY A 17 -0.08 -23.00 -1.19
CA GLY A 17 -1.11 -22.67 -2.19
C GLY A 17 -0.94 -23.43 -3.52
N PRO A 18 0.25 -23.34 -4.17
CA PRO A 18 0.57 -24.09 -5.38
C PRO A 18 0.34 -25.60 -5.27
N ASN A 19 0.69 -26.21 -4.14
CA ASN A 19 0.50 -27.65 -3.92
C ASN A 19 -0.97 -28.02 -3.66
N ASN A 20 -1.86 -27.04 -3.50
CA ASN A 20 -3.29 -27.22 -3.23
C ASN A 20 -4.18 -26.56 -4.31
N GLY A 21 -3.69 -26.43 -5.54
CA GLY A 21 -4.49 -26.06 -6.70
C GLY A 21 -4.60 -24.55 -6.99
N PHE A 22 -3.90 -23.70 -6.24
CA PHE A 22 -3.79 -22.27 -6.58
C PHE A 22 -2.60 -22.04 -7.53
N PRO A 23 -2.67 -21.07 -8.46
CA PRO A 23 -1.51 -20.70 -9.26
C PRO A 23 -0.46 -19.96 -8.40
N GLU A 24 0.79 -19.93 -8.85
CA GLU A 24 1.90 -19.27 -8.15
C GLU A 24 1.66 -17.76 -7.94
N SER A 25 0.81 -17.12 -8.75
CA SER A 25 0.44 -15.71 -8.56
C SER A 25 -0.24 -15.43 -7.21
N TRP A 26 -0.83 -16.45 -6.57
CA TRP A 26 -1.39 -16.33 -5.23
C TRP A 26 -0.34 -16.24 -4.12
N GLN A 27 0.95 -16.51 -4.38
CA GLN A 27 1.96 -16.44 -3.33
C GLN A 27 2.24 -15.00 -2.86
N GLY A 28 2.08 -14.00 -3.74
CA GLY A 28 2.22 -12.59 -3.36
C GLY A 28 1.16 -12.21 -2.32
N ASN A 29 1.55 -11.61 -1.19
CA ASN A 29 0.63 -11.26 -0.11
C ASN A 29 1.12 -10.06 0.72
N ASP A 30 0.25 -9.53 1.58
CA ASP A 30 0.53 -8.45 2.55
C ASP A 30 0.68 -8.97 3.99
N GLY A 31 0.85 -10.28 4.17
CA GLY A 31 0.87 -10.94 5.47
C GLY A 31 -0.46 -11.52 5.93
N VAL A 32 -1.59 -11.14 5.33
CA VAL A 32 -2.93 -11.65 5.70
C VAL A 32 -3.72 -12.07 4.46
N VAL A 33 -3.61 -11.31 3.37
CA VAL A 33 -4.40 -11.51 2.15
C VAL A 33 -3.45 -11.63 0.95
N ASN A 34 -3.79 -12.52 0.01
CA ASN A 34 -3.05 -12.67 -1.24
C ASN A 34 -3.35 -11.48 -2.17
N LYS A 35 -2.33 -10.94 -2.84
CA LYS A 35 -2.41 -9.76 -3.72
C LYS A 35 -3.44 -9.93 -4.84
N GLU A 36 -3.50 -11.13 -5.43
CA GLU A 36 -4.49 -11.49 -6.46
C GLU A 36 -5.93 -11.21 -5.98
N SER A 37 -6.20 -11.41 -4.69
CA SER A 37 -7.52 -11.23 -4.09
C SER A 37 -7.86 -9.77 -3.74
N MET A 38 -6.94 -8.82 -3.92
CA MET A 38 -7.13 -7.41 -3.52
C MET A 38 -7.64 -6.53 -4.66
N ILE A 39 -7.54 -6.99 -5.92
CA ILE A 39 -7.78 -6.16 -7.10
C ILE A 39 -9.27 -5.90 -7.31
N LYS A 40 -10.09 -6.95 -7.14
CA LYS A 40 -11.53 -6.94 -7.38
C LYS A 40 -12.22 -8.12 -6.72
N ASP A 41 -13.55 -8.14 -6.82
CA ASP A 41 -14.38 -9.30 -6.52
C ASP A 41 -14.32 -10.37 -7.64
N ALA A 42 -15.13 -11.43 -7.51
CA ALA A 42 -15.12 -12.53 -8.48
C ALA A 42 -15.59 -12.10 -9.89
N THR A 43 -16.55 -11.19 -10.00
CA THR A 43 -17.30 -10.95 -11.26
C THR A 43 -17.12 -9.55 -11.85
N GLY A 44 -16.64 -8.57 -11.08
CA GLY A 44 -16.50 -7.19 -11.52
C GLY A 44 -15.47 -7.02 -12.64
N GLN A 45 -15.71 -6.00 -13.46
CA GLN A 45 -14.76 -5.56 -14.48
C GLN A 45 -13.70 -4.67 -13.86
N VAL A 46 -12.43 -4.89 -14.23
CA VAL A 46 -11.29 -4.08 -13.79
C VAL A 46 -10.84 -3.18 -14.93
N VAL A 47 -10.53 -1.93 -14.59
CA VAL A 47 -9.77 -1.02 -15.44
C VAL A 47 -8.58 -0.50 -14.66
N THR A 48 -7.42 -0.34 -15.31
CA THR A 48 -6.29 0.33 -14.68
C THR A 48 -6.61 1.80 -14.51
N PHE A 49 -6.48 2.31 -13.29
CA PHE A 49 -6.69 3.73 -13.04
C PHE A 49 -5.55 4.56 -13.68
N SER A 50 -5.90 5.40 -14.65
CA SER A 50 -4.95 6.22 -15.43
C SER A 50 -5.07 7.72 -15.13
N GLY A 51 -5.80 8.09 -14.07
CA GLY A 51 -6.04 9.47 -13.66
C GLY A 51 -7.50 9.90 -13.70
N ASN A 52 -8.37 9.10 -14.34
CA ASN A 52 -9.81 9.30 -14.38
C ASN A 52 -10.54 8.02 -13.96
N SER A 53 -11.60 8.16 -13.16
CA SER A 53 -12.38 7.07 -12.61
C SER A 53 -13.49 6.64 -13.54
N GLU A 54 -13.60 5.34 -13.82
CA GLU A 54 -14.71 4.77 -14.59
C GLU A 54 -15.81 4.24 -13.66
N VAL A 55 -17.00 4.83 -13.76
CA VAL A 55 -18.16 4.42 -12.96
C VAL A 55 -18.56 2.98 -13.28
N GLY A 56 -18.88 2.21 -12.23
CA GLY A 56 -19.36 0.83 -12.36
C GLY A 56 -18.26 -0.21 -12.58
N LYS A 57 -16.98 0.20 -12.50
CA LYS A 57 -15.81 -0.69 -12.64
C LYS A 57 -14.89 -0.57 -11.44
N TRP A 58 -14.11 -1.63 -11.19
CA TRP A 58 -12.99 -1.58 -10.26
C TRP A 58 -11.84 -0.82 -10.91
N ASN A 59 -11.57 0.37 -10.40
CA ASN A 59 -10.45 1.20 -10.84
C ASN A 59 -9.20 0.74 -10.09
N GLN A 60 -8.41 -0.14 -10.69
CA GLN A 60 -7.22 -0.69 -10.09
C GLN A 60 -6.16 0.40 -9.95
N MET A 61 -5.94 0.80 -8.71
CA MET A 61 -4.91 1.76 -8.33
C MET A 61 -3.53 1.09 -8.37
N ARG A 62 -2.48 1.92 -8.35
CA ARG A 62 -1.11 1.46 -8.20
C ARG A 62 -0.94 0.68 -6.89
N GLU A 63 -0.18 -0.41 -6.95
CA GLU A 63 0.13 -1.24 -5.78
C GLU A 63 0.90 -0.45 -4.71
N LEU A 64 0.46 -0.58 -3.47
CA LEU A 64 1.18 -0.11 -2.28
C LEU A 64 2.25 -1.15 -1.89
N SER A 65 3.38 -1.11 -2.59
CA SER A 65 4.45 -2.09 -2.41
C SER A 65 5.12 -1.97 -1.05
N ARG A 66 5.69 -3.10 -0.58
CA ARG A 66 6.48 -3.22 0.67
C ARG A 66 5.72 -2.87 1.97
N LEU A 67 4.41 -2.76 1.90
CA LEU A 67 3.53 -2.62 3.05
C LEU A 67 2.85 -3.94 3.37
N ASP A 68 2.58 -4.14 4.64
CA ASP A 68 1.74 -5.24 5.11
C ASP A 68 0.36 -4.72 5.50
N HIS A 69 -0.51 -5.67 5.82
CA HIS A 69 -1.93 -5.48 6.11
C HIS A 69 -2.20 -4.44 7.21
N LEU A 70 -1.31 -4.34 8.20
CA LEU A 70 -1.46 -3.41 9.32
C LEU A 70 -0.80 -2.07 9.02
N ALA A 71 0.27 -2.07 8.23
CA ALA A 71 0.99 -0.85 7.88
C ALA A 71 0.13 0.12 7.07
N VAL A 72 -0.70 -0.39 6.16
CA VAL A 72 -1.58 0.46 5.32
C VAL A 72 -2.59 1.24 6.15
N VAL A 73 -3.06 0.71 7.29
CA VAL A 73 -4.01 1.38 8.19
C VAL A 73 -3.34 2.24 9.27
N GLY A 74 -2.02 2.44 9.19
CA GLY A 74 -1.29 3.33 10.09
C GLY A 74 -0.63 2.65 11.29
N VAL A 75 -0.70 1.32 11.40
CA VAL A 75 0.09 0.56 12.38
C VAL A 75 1.50 0.36 11.80
N THR A 76 2.25 1.45 11.71
CA THR A 76 3.55 1.49 11.02
C THR A 76 4.44 2.59 11.59
N LEU A 77 5.73 2.50 11.27
CA LEU A 77 6.70 3.57 11.49
C LEU A 77 6.73 4.58 10.33
N HIS A 78 6.13 4.24 9.18
CA HIS A 78 6.10 5.10 8.00
C HIS A 78 4.94 6.09 8.07
N THR A 79 5.23 7.32 8.49
CA THR A 79 4.24 8.41 8.58
C THR A 79 3.67 8.83 7.23
N GLN A 80 4.39 8.54 6.13
CA GLN A 80 3.99 8.84 4.74
C GLN A 80 2.67 8.18 4.35
N VAL A 81 2.23 7.13 5.07
CA VAL A 81 0.91 6.53 4.84
C VAL A 81 -0.22 7.55 5.01
N LYS A 82 -0.06 8.53 5.91
CA LYS A 82 -1.02 9.62 6.10
C LYS A 82 -1.20 10.47 4.84
N ASP A 83 -0.11 10.76 4.12
CA ASP A 83 -0.17 11.53 2.89
C ASP A 83 -0.99 10.80 1.83
N VAL A 84 -0.86 9.47 1.74
CA VAL A 84 -1.66 8.64 0.83
C VAL A 84 -3.16 8.82 1.14
N TYR A 85 -3.56 8.76 2.41
CA TYR A 85 -4.94 9.01 2.81
C TYR A 85 -5.42 10.44 2.47
N VAL A 86 -4.59 11.46 2.70
CA VAL A 86 -4.94 12.85 2.40
C VAL A 86 -5.14 13.06 0.90
N GLU A 87 -4.24 12.54 0.07
CA GLU A 87 -4.36 12.67 -1.39
C GLU A 87 -5.49 11.79 -1.95
N HIS A 88 -5.73 10.62 -1.38
CA HIS A 88 -6.87 9.78 -1.75
C HIS A 88 -8.20 10.47 -1.42
N ALA A 89 -8.30 11.17 -0.28
CA ALA A 89 -9.48 11.96 0.05
C ALA A 89 -9.70 13.12 -0.93
N LYS A 90 -8.63 13.76 -1.42
CA LYS A 90 -8.73 14.79 -2.48
C LYS A 90 -9.25 14.19 -3.79
N LEU A 91 -8.78 12.99 -4.17
CA LEU A 91 -9.26 12.27 -5.34
C LEU A 91 -10.76 11.95 -5.24
N LEU A 92 -11.20 11.42 -4.09
CA LEU A 92 -12.62 11.16 -3.85
C LEU A 92 -13.47 12.45 -3.90
N LYS A 93 -12.94 13.56 -3.40
CA LYS A 93 -13.60 14.87 -3.46
C LYS A 93 -13.69 15.43 -4.88
N SER A 94 -12.76 15.10 -5.78
CA SER A 94 -12.80 15.55 -7.17
C SER A 94 -13.80 14.79 -8.04
N LEU A 95 -14.37 13.68 -7.56
CA LEU A 95 -15.33 12.90 -8.34
C LEU A 95 -16.60 13.70 -8.66
N PRO A 96 -17.17 13.54 -9.86
CA PRO A 96 -18.38 14.24 -10.26
C PRO A 96 -19.60 13.79 -9.42
N LEU A 97 -20.42 14.76 -8.99
CA LEU A 97 -21.59 14.52 -8.14
C LEU A 97 -22.80 13.89 -8.85
N VAL A 98 -22.81 13.81 -10.19
CA VAL A 98 -23.98 13.32 -10.97
C VAL A 98 -23.51 12.53 -12.19
N PRO A 99 -24.14 11.38 -12.52
CA PRO A 99 -23.89 10.69 -13.78
C PRO A 99 -24.19 11.63 -14.95
N SER A 100 -23.21 11.84 -15.80
CA SER A 100 -23.22 12.79 -16.91
C SER A 100 -24.27 12.46 -17.97
N ALA A 101 -25.53 12.90 -17.78
CA ALA A 101 -26.52 12.89 -18.86
C ALA A 101 -26.70 14.26 -19.54
N HIS A 102 -26.38 15.38 -18.86
CA HIS A 102 -26.71 16.73 -19.39
C HIS A 102 -25.75 17.86 -19.00
N ARG A 103 -24.52 17.56 -18.55
CA ARG A 103 -23.62 18.62 -18.07
C ARG A 103 -22.91 19.32 -19.24
N ARG A 104 -23.19 20.63 -19.36
CA ARG A 104 -22.63 21.59 -20.32
C ARG A 104 -21.10 21.49 -20.33
N MET A 105 -20.49 21.46 -21.53
CA MET A 105 -19.06 21.19 -21.80
C MET A 105 -18.03 22.03 -21.00
N THR A 106 -18.46 23.08 -20.31
CA THR A 106 -17.59 23.95 -19.48
C THR A 106 -17.28 23.38 -18.10
N GLU A 107 -18.13 22.56 -17.48
CA GLU A 107 -17.83 21.96 -16.17
C GLU A 107 -17.03 20.66 -16.28
N THR A 108 -17.14 19.93 -17.38
CA THR A 108 -16.39 18.68 -17.58
C THR A 108 -14.89 18.94 -17.63
N ALA A 109 -14.43 19.99 -18.32
CA ALA A 109 -13.01 20.34 -18.39
C ALA A 109 -12.41 20.66 -17.01
N ASP A 110 -13.14 21.39 -16.16
CA ASP A 110 -12.67 21.72 -14.80
C ASP A 110 -12.65 20.49 -13.89
N VAL A 111 -13.63 19.58 -13.99
CA VAL A 111 -13.68 18.33 -13.22
C VAL A 111 -12.54 17.39 -13.61
N THR A 112 -12.29 17.18 -14.91
CA THR A 112 -11.17 16.34 -15.39
C THR A 112 -9.84 16.91 -14.89
N SER A 113 -9.65 18.23 -14.93
CA SER A 113 -8.43 18.87 -14.42
C SER A 113 -8.23 18.68 -12.90
N ALA A 114 -9.32 18.61 -12.13
CA ALA A 114 -9.26 18.44 -10.68
C ALA A 114 -8.95 17.00 -10.29
N GLU A 115 -9.56 16.03 -10.98
CA GLU A 115 -9.29 14.61 -10.79
C GLU A 115 -7.86 14.25 -11.19
N GLU A 116 -7.39 14.72 -12.34
CA GLU A 116 -6.00 14.52 -12.80
C GLU A 116 -4.96 15.08 -11.81
N ARG A 117 -5.21 16.28 -11.27
CA ARG A 117 -4.34 16.87 -10.24
C ARG A 117 -4.34 16.05 -8.95
N ALA A 118 -5.50 15.57 -8.52
CA ALA A 118 -5.61 14.73 -7.32
C ALA A 118 -4.96 13.35 -7.54
N ALA A 119 -5.13 12.75 -8.71
CA ALA A 119 -4.48 11.50 -9.11
C ALA A 119 -2.95 11.64 -9.12
N THR A 120 -2.44 12.76 -9.65
CA THR A 120 -1.00 13.08 -9.62
C THR A 120 -0.49 13.23 -8.19
N GLY A 121 -1.24 13.92 -7.33
CA GLY A 121 -0.93 14.05 -5.91
C GLY A 121 -0.85 12.69 -5.21
N LEU A 122 -1.83 11.82 -5.47
CA LEU A 122 -1.87 10.46 -4.93
C LEU A 122 -0.68 9.62 -5.41
N ALA A 123 -0.35 9.65 -6.71
CA ALA A 123 0.82 8.95 -7.24
C ALA A 123 2.11 9.39 -6.53
N ALA A 124 2.30 10.70 -6.36
CA ALA A 124 3.46 11.24 -5.65
C ALA A 124 3.50 10.85 -4.16
N ALA A 125 2.33 10.74 -3.50
CA ALA A 125 2.26 10.26 -2.12
C ALA A 125 2.64 8.78 -2.01
N ILE A 126 2.19 7.95 -2.96
CA ILE A 126 2.57 6.55 -3.06
C ILE A 126 4.08 6.44 -3.29
N ASP A 127 4.67 7.25 -4.17
CA ASP A 127 6.13 7.28 -4.39
C ASP A 127 6.90 7.58 -3.10
N ARG A 128 6.50 8.62 -2.36
CA ARG A 128 7.13 8.95 -1.07
C ARG A 128 7.05 7.80 -0.07
N LEU A 129 5.92 7.13 0.00
CA LEU A 129 5.73 5.98 0.88
C LEU A 129 6.58 4.78 0.45
N THR A 130 6.62 4.46 -0.84
CA THR A 130 7.48 3.40 -1.39
C THR A 130 8.95 3.69 -1.12
N THR A 131 9.43 4.91 -1.40
CA THR A 131 10.82 5.32 -1.11
C THR A 131 11.13 5.22 0.39
N ALA A 132 10.22 5.65 1.26
CA ALA A 132 10.41 5.53 2.70
C ALA A 132 10.48 4.07 3.18
N ALA A 133 9.66 3.19 2.60
CA ALA A 133 9.69 1.75 2.88
C ALA A 133 10.98 1.10 2.34
N GLU A 134 11.48 1.55 1.19
CA GLU A 134 12.74 1.09 0.60
C GLU A 134 13.98 1.58 1.34
N ALA A 135 13.91 2.68 2.08
CA ALA A 135 15.04 3.19 2.86
C ALA A 135 15.40 2.30 4.06
N VAL A 136 14.54 1.35 4.45
CA VAL A 136 14.75 0.47 5.61
C VAL A 136 15.10 -0.94 5.15
N ASN A 137 16.40 -1.21 4.93
CA ASN A 137 16.88 -2.54 4.50
C ASN A 137 17.82 -3.22 5.51
N SER A 138 18.32 -2.47 6.50
CA SER A 138 19.25 -2.97 7.52
C SER A 138 18.79 -2.60 8.95
N LYS A 139 19.39 -3.27 9.95
CA LYS A 139 19.16 -2.93 11.37
C LYS A 139 19.51 -1.46 11.64
N ALA A 140 20.62 -0.97 11.07
CA ALA A 140 21.04 0.43 11.21
C ALA A 140 20.02 1.41 10.62
N ASP A 141 19.35 1.06 9.52
CA ASP A 141 18.29 1.90 8.96
C ASP A 141 17.05 1.93 9.86
N LEU A 142 16.70 0.79 10.46
CA LEU A 142 15.62 0.72 11.44
C LEU A 142 15.95 1.53 12.70
N GLU A 143 17.19 1.45 13.21
CA GLU A 143 17.66 2.27 14.34
C GLU A 143 17.56 3.75 14.01
N ARG A 144 17.94 4.16 12.79
CA ARG A 144 17.81 5.55 12.32
C ARG A 144 16.35 5.99 12.26
N LEU A 145 15.45 5.14 11.74
CA LEU A 145 14.01 5.42 11.70
C LEU A 145 13.42 5.53 13.11
N CYS A 146 13.93 4.74 14.05
CA CYS A 146 13.49 4.68 15.43
C CYS A 146 14.14 5.71 16.37
N ALA A 147 15.05 6.55 15.87
CA ALA A 147 15.77 7.53 16.69
C ALA A 147 14.85 8.59 17.32
N THR A 148 13.77 8.93 16.62
CA THR A 148 12.79 9.95 17.05
C THR A 148 11.36 9.45 16.85
N PRO A 149 10.85 8.57 17.72
CA PRO A 149 9.50 8.03 17.58
C PRO A 149 8.46 9.14 17.77
N ILE A 150 7.45 9.17 16.90
CA ILE A 150 6.40 10.20 16.89
C ILE A 150 5.45 10.15 18.10
N ASN A 151 5.36 9.00 18.76
CA ASN A 151 4.51 8.77 19.93
C ASN A 151 4.97 7.50 20.69
N SER A 152 4.34 7.21 21.82
CA SER A 152 4.64 6.05 22.66
C SER A 152 4.39 4.70 21.96
N PHE A 153 3.39 4.64 21.08
CA PHE A 153 3.14 3.44 20.27
C PHE A 153 4.33 3.14 19.35
N ALA A 154 4.80 4.13 18.60
CA ALA A 154 5.96 4.01 17.72
C ALA A 154 7.24 3.66 18.51
N ALA A 155 7.42 4.24 19.70
CA ALA A 155 8.55 3.93 20.58
C ALA A 155 8.54 2.45 21.02
N ASN A 156 7.40 1.96 21.50
CA ASN A 156 7.26 0.55 21.91
C ASN A 156 7.43 -0.40 20.72
N TYR A 157 6.84 -0.04 19.58
CA TYR A 157 6.97 -0.81 18.35
C TYR A 157 8.43 -0.90 17.89
N CYS A 158 9.16 0.21 17.90
CA CYS A 158 10.59 0.26 17.62
C CYS A 158 11.41 -0.64 18.56
N ALA A 159 11.14 -0.60 19.86
CA ALA A 159 11.84 -1.42 20.84
C ALA A 159 11.65 -2.93 20.57
N GLU A 160 10.42 -3.36 20.29
CA GLU A 160 10.14 -4.76 19.97
C GLU A 160 10.75 -5.18 18.62
N MET A 161 10.69 -4.30 17.61
CA MET A 161 11.28 -4.57 16.30
C MET A 161 12.79 -4.77 16.35
N LEU A 162 13.49 -3.96 17.15
CA LEU A 162 14.94 -4.01 17.31
C LEU A 162 15.42 -5.22 18.11
N LYS A 163 14.68 -5.63 19.17
CA LYS A 163 14.99 -6.83 19.96
C LYS A 163 15.02 -8.11 19.12
N GLN A 164 14.16 -8.19 18.11
CA GLN A 164 14.05 -9.37 17.25
C GLN A 164 15.06 -9.36 16.09
N GLN A 165 15.91 -8.33 15.96
CA GLN A 165 16.97 -8.32 14.95
C GLN A 165 18.22 -9.02 15.48
N PRO A 166 18.74 -10.07 14.80
CA PRO A 166 19.97 -10.73 15.22
C PRO A 166 21.16 -9.75 15.19
N GLU A 167 22.07 -9.87 16.17
CA GLU A 167 23.23 -8.97 16.34
C GLU A 167 24.27 -9.06 15.21
N THR A 168 24.24 -10.15 14.43
CA THR A 168 25.10 -10.37 13.26
C THR A 168 24.21 -10.59 12.03
N THR A 169 24.24 -9.66 11.08
CA THR A 169 23.46 -9.78 9.83
C THR A 169 24.35 -9.62 8.60
N THR A 170 24.83 -10.75 8.06
CA THR A 170 24.94 -10.95 6.60
C THR A 170 23.60 -11.38 5.98
N ARG A 171 22.60 -11.70 6.80
CA ARG A 171 21.24 -12.01 6.35
C ARG A 171 20.45 -10.72 6.22
N GLN A 172 20.09 -10.35 4.98
CA GLN A 172 19.19 -9.22 4.72
C GLN A 172 17.94 -9.32 5.60
N LEU A 173 17.41 -8.17 6.03
CA LEU A 173 16.23 -8.09 6.90
C LEU A 173 14.95 -8.73 6.32
N ARG A 174 14.97 -9.29 5.11
CA ARG A 174 13.95 -10.19 4.57
C ARG A 174 14.51 -11.07 3.45
N GLY A 175 13.89 -12.24 3.31
CA GLY A 175 14.07 -13.14 2.16
C GLY A 175 13.77 -12.41 0.86
N THR A 176 14.63 -12.66 -0.12
CA THR A 176 14.45 -12.32 -1.51
C THR A 176 13.13 -12.87 -2.01
N ALA A 177 12.52 -12.12 -2.95
CA ALA A 177 11.37 -12.52 -3.74
C ALA A 177 11.50 -13.95 -4.30
#